data_AF-A0A352GGA9-F1
#
_entry.id   AF-A0A352GGA9-F1
#
_cell.length_a   1.000
_cell.length_b   1.000
_cell.length_c   1.000
_cell.angle_alpha   90.00
_cell.angle_beta   90.00
_cell.angle_gamma   90.00
#
_symmetry.space_group_name_H-M   'P 1'
#
loop_
_entity.id
_entity.type
_entity.pdbx_description
1 polymer ?
#
loop_
_entity_poly.entity_id
_entity_poly.type
_entity_poly.pdbx_seq_one_letter_code
_entity_poly.pdbx_strand_id
1 'polypeptide(L)'
;AQYEDGKPPPWTMDRLPDDFVRAQLKGIVAFEMRIERLEGKRKMSQNRKPEDAQGAIDGLKATGRPVESQVAEIVAKANKDRF
;
A
#
# COMPACT_ATOMS: atom_id res chain seq x y z
N ALA A 1 -0.91 9.80 12.32
CA ALA A 1 -1.74 9.25 13.40
C ALA A 1 -3.19 9.72 13.17
N GLN A 2 -3.99 8.95 12.44
CA GLN A 2 -5.39 9.34 12.16
C GLN A 2 -6.35 9.05 13.32
N TYR A 3 -5.92 8.30 14.33
CA TYR A 3 -6.79 7.84 15.42
C TYR A 3 -6.65 8.65 16.73
N GLU A 4 -5.70 9.59 16.80
CA GLU A 4 -5.44 10.42 18.00
C GLU A 4 -5.43 11.93 17.72
N ASP A 5 -5.77 12.31 16.49
CA ASP A 5 -5.67 13.70 16.03
C ASP A 5 -6.70 14.57 16.77
N GLY A 6 -6.24 15.41 17.71
CA GLY A 6 -7.04 16.44 18.37
C GLY A 6 -7.15 16.40 19.90
N LYS A 7 -6.60 15.40 20.61
CA LYS A 7 -6.63 15.36 22.09
C LYS A 7 -5.24 15.53 22.71
N PRO A 8 -4.81 16.76 23.03
CA PRO A 8 -3.60 16.95 23.81
C PRO A 8 -3.80 16.43 25.24
N PRO A 9 -2.79 15.82 25.87
CA PRO A 9 -1.48 15.50 25.31
C PRO A 9 -1.46 14.16 24.55
N PRO A 10 -0.71 14.03 23.44
CA PRO A 10 -0.68 12.82 22.59
C PRO A 10 -0.30 11.59 23.40
N TRP A 11 -0.76 10.40 22.98
CA TRP A 11 -0.33 9.17 23.61
C TRP A 11 1.19 9.00 23.51
N THR A 12 1.81 8.62 24.65
CA THR A 12 3.23 8.30 24.76
C THR A 12 3.39 7.05 25.61
N MET A 13 4.42 6.26 25.30
CA MET A 13 4.86 5.13 26.10
C MET A 13 5.31 5.55 27.51
N ASP A 14 5.76 6.80 27.72
CA ASP A 14 6.27 7.29 29.01
C ASP A 14 5.20 7.33 30.12
N ARG A 15 3.92 7.21 29.75
CA ARG A 15 2.80 7.13 30.72
C ARG A 15 2.53 5.70 31.22
N LEU A 16 3.19 4.70 30.64
CA LEU A 16 3.02 3.32 31.05
C LEU A 16 4.05 2.97 32.13
N PRO A 17 3.64 2.29 33.21
CA PRO A 17 4.58 1.72 34.16
C PRO A 17 5.56 0.75 33.48
N ASP A 18 6.84 0.84 33.82
CA ASP A 18 7.87 0.02 33.20
C ASP A 18 7.64 -1.49 33.36
N ASP A 19 7.07 -1.91 34.49
CA ASP A 19 6.73 -3.31 34.76
C ASP A 19 5.62 -3.82 33.84
N PHE A 20 4.62 -2.98 33.55
CA PHE A 20 3.59 -3.25 32.56
C PHE A 20 4.19 -3.45 31.18
N VAL A 21 5.07 -2.54 30.73
CA VAL A 21 5.76 -2.68 29.44
C VAL A 21 6.59 -3.97 29.39
N ARG A 22 7.38 -4.25 30.43
CA ARG A 22 8.17 -5.49 30.53
C ARG A 22 7.33 -6.76 30.53
N ALA A 23 6.14 -6.74 31.11
CA ALA A 23 5.22 -7.87 31.08
C ALA A 23 4.68 -8.11 29.66
N GLN A 24 4.29 -7.04 28.95
CA GLN A 24 3.79 -7.14 27.58
C GLN A 24 4.86 -7.69 26.61
N LEU A 25 6.13 -7.28 26.79
CA LEU A 25 7.25 -7.75 25.96
C LEU A 25 7.46 -9.27 26.04
N LYS A 26 7.11 -9.93 27.16
CA LYS A 26 7.26 -11.39 27.30
C LYS A 26 6.39 -12.18 26.33
N GLY A 27 5.31 -11.59 25.81
CA GLY A 27 4.43 -12.20 24.81
C GLY A 27 4.83 -11.92 23.36
N ILE A 28 5.90 -11.16 23.13
CA ILE A 28 6.31 -10.71 21.80
C ILE A 28 7.55 -11.48 21.36
N VAL A 29 7.47 -12.11 20.18
CA VAL A 29 8.63 -12.68 19.50
C VAL A 29 9.10 -11.70 18.44
N ALA A 30 10.20 -11.01 18.71
CA ALA A 30 10.84 -10.15 17.72
C ALA A 30 11.69 -10.98 16.76
N PHE A 31 11.63 -10.64 15.48
CA PHE A 31 12.53 -11.19 14.47
C PHE A 31 12.92 -10.10 13.48
N GLU A 32 14.07 -10.30 12.83
CA GLU A 32 14.56 -9.44 11.77
C GLU A 32 14.65 -10.23 10.47
N MET A 33 14.23 -9.62 9.37
CA MET A 33 14.42 -10.18 8.03
C MET A 33 15.34 -9.26 7.25
N ARG A 34 16.56 -9.73 7.00
CA ARG A 34 17.48 -9.02 6.12
C ARG A 34 16.97 -9.15 4.68
N ILE A 35 16.81 -8.02 4.01
CA ILE A 35 16.46 -8.02 2.59
C ILE A 35 17.68 -8.52 1.81
N GLU A 36 17.59 -9.72 1.26
CA GLU A 36 18.63 -10.25 0.36
C GLU A 36 18.38 -9.85 -1.09
N ARG A 37 17.10 -9.82 -1.50
CA ARG A 37 16.68 -9.47 -2.85
C ARG A 37 15.24 -8.98 -2.87
N LEU A 38 14.96 -8.01 -3.73
CA LEU A 38 13.61 -7.54 -4.03
C LEU A 38 13.28 -7.85 -5.49
N GLU A 39 12.15 -8.52 -5.71
CA GLU A 39 11.60 -8.76 -7.05
C GLU A 39 10.21 -8.15 -7.14
N GLY A 40 10.03 -7.21 -8.07
CA GLY A 40 8.73 -6.64 -8.41
C GLY A 40 8.12 -7.30 -9.63
N LYS A 41 6.80 -7.53 -9.62
CA LYS A 41 6.04 -7.96 -10.82
C LYS A 41 4.98 -6.93 -11.14
N ARG A 42 4.92 -6.48 -12.39
CA ARG A 42 3.94 -5.49 -12.87
C ARG A 42 3.19 -6.02 -14.09
N LYS A 43 1.94 -6.46 -13.89
CA LYS A 43 1.04 -6.96 -14.94
C LYS A 43 -0.02 -5.90 -15.23
N MET A 44 0.13 -5.20 -16.34
CA MET A 44 -0.64 -4.00 -16.69
C MET A 44 -1.00 -4.00 -18.18
N SER A 45 -1.43 -5.16 -18.69
CA SER A 45 -1.84 -5.37 -20.09
C SER A 45 -0.79 -4.99 -21.16
N GLN A 46 0.50 -5.00 -20.80
CA GLN A 46 1.58 -4.64 -21.73
C GLN A 46 1.73 -5.58 -22.93
N ASN A 47 1.09 -6.76 -22.88
CA ASN A 47 1.09 -7.75 -23.97
C ASN A 47 -0.23 -7.79 -24.77
N ARG A 48 -1.15 -6.86 -24.53
CA ARG A 48 -2.44 -6.77 -25.22
C ARG A 48 -2.40 -5.76 -26.35
N LYS A 49 -3.40 -5.73 -27.24
CA LYS A 49 -3.51 -4.68 -28.25
C LYS A 49 -3.79 -3.32 -27.58
N PRO A 50 -3.45 -2.18 -28.21
CA PRO A 50 -3.73 -0.87 -27.65
C PRO A 50 -5.20 -0.68 -27.28
N GLU A 51 -6.13 -1.16 -28.10
CA GLU A 51 -7.57 -1.01 -27.87
C GLU A 51 -8.03 -1.77 -26.62
N ASP A 52 -7.48 -2.97 -26.39
CA ASP A 52 -7.76 -3.78 -25.19
C ASP A 52 -7.20 -3.10 -23.93
N ALA A 53 -6.02 -2.49 -24.03
CA ALA A 53 -5.42 -1.75 -22.92
C ALA A 53 -6.24 -0.49 -22.59
N GLN A 54 -6.74 0.21 -23.60
CA GLN A 54 -7.62 1.35 -23.43
C GLN A 54 -8.96 0.94 -22.80
N GLY A 55 -9.58 -0.14 -23.29
CA GLY A 55 -10.81 -0.67 -22.71
C GLY A 55 -10.66 -1.08 -21.24
N ALA A 56 -9.50 -1.62 -20.86
CA ALA A 56 -9.19 -1.89 -19.46
C ALA A 56 -9.07 -0.61 -18.62
N ILE A 57 -8.45 0.45 -19.14
CA ILE A 57 -8.36 1.75 -18.47
C ILE A 57 -9.76 2.33 -18.23
N ASP A 58 -10.60 2.33 -19.25
CA ASP A 58 -11.94 2.91 -19.19
C ASP A 58 -12.84 2.12 -18.24
N GLY A 59 -12.80 0.80 -18.33
CA GLY A 59 -13.53 -0.09 -17.41
C GLY A 59 -13.12 0.11 -15.95
N LEU A 60 -11.81 0.23 -15.67
CA LEU A 60 -11.31 0.46 -14.31
C LEU A 60 -11.73 1.83 -13.76
N LYS A 61 -11.68 2.89 -14.58
CA LYS A 61 -12.14 4.23 -14.17
C LYS A 61 -13.65 4.29 -13.89
N ALA A 62 -14.45 3.56 -14.65
CA ALA A 62 -15.91 3.57 -14.54
C ALA A 62 -16.43 3.00 -13.20
N THR A 63 -15.59 2.25 -12.47
CA THR A 63 -15.96 1.66 -11.18
C THR A 63 -16.12 2.67 -10.05
N GLY A 64 -15.54 3.87 -10.19
CA GLY A 64 -15.51 4.90 -9.15
C GLY A 64 -14.69 4.53 -7.90
N ARG A 65 -14.00 3.39 -7.90
CA ARG A 65 -13.22 2.92 -6.74
C ARG A 65 -11.80 3.50 -6.79
N PRO A 66 -11.30 4.13 -5.70
CA PRO A 66 -9.99 4.78 -5.71
C PRO A 66 -8.82 3.88 -6.13
N VAL A 67 -8.83 2.62 -5.70
CA VAL A 67 -7.78 1.64 -6.04
C VAL A 67 -7.80 1.31 -7.53
N GLU A 68 -8.97 1.16 -8.14
CA GLU A 68 -9.08 0.86 -9.57
C GLU A 68 -8.70 2.04 -10.45
N SER A 69 -9.04 3.26 -10.04
CA SER A 69 -8.55 4.47 -10.70
C SER A 69 -7.02 4.53 -10.70
N GLN A 70 -6.37 4.19 -9.57
CA GLN A 70 -4.90 4.11 -9.51
C GLN A 70 -4.35 3.03 -10.44
N VAL A 71 -4.99 1.85 -10.51
CA VAL A 71 -4.57 0.80 -11.45
C VAL A 71 -4.73 1.28 -12.90
N ALA A 72 -5.82 1.97 -13.24
CA ALA A 72 -6.04 2.53 -14.57
C ALA A 72 -4.91 3.50 -14.97
N GLU A 73 -4.48 4.37 -14.06
CA GLU A 73 -3.34 5.27 -14.26
C GLU A 73 -2.03 4.50 -14.48
N ILE A 74 -1.82 3.42 -13.73
CA ILE A 74 -0.65 2.56 -13.87
C ILE A 74 -0.69 1.81 -15.21
N VAL A 75 -1.85 1.35 -15.69
CA VAL A 75 -2.01 0.73 -17.02
C VAL A 75 -1.72 1.73 -18.13
N ALA A 76 -2.26 2.94 -18.04
CA ALA A 76 -1.98 4.03 -18.97
C ALA A 76 -0.48 4.34 -19.01
N LYS A 77 0.17 4.47 -17.83
CA LYS A 77 1.61 4.70 -17.74
C LYS A 77 2.45 3.55 -18.29
N ALA A 78 2.01 2.30 -18.16
CA ALA A 78 2.73 1.13 -18.66
C ALA A 78 2.72 1.00 -20.18
N ASN A 79 1.74 1.62 -20.85
CA ASN A 79 1.50 1.46 -22.29
C ASN A 79 1.65 2.79 -23.05
N LYS A 80 2.28 3.82 -22.47
CA LYS A 80 2.38 5.17 -23.05
C LYS A 80 2.86 5.20 -24.50
N ASP A 81 3.82 4.35 -24.86
CA ASP A 81 4.43 4.34 -26.19
C ASP A 81 3.64 3.49 -27.20
N ARG A 82 2.46 2.99 -26.80
CA ARG A 82 1.61 2.07 -27.57
C ARG A 82 0.27 2.70 -27.95
N PHE A 83 0.01 3.92 -27.49
CA PHE A 83 -1.18 4.71 -27.77
C PHE A 83 -0.81 5.90 -28.66
#